data_AF-A0A9X5QKU2-F1
#
_entry.id   AF-A0A9X5QKU2-F1
#
_cell.length_a   1.000
_cell.length_b   1.000
_cell.length_c   1.000
_cell.angle_alpha   90.00
_cell.angle_beta   90.00
_cell.angle_gamma   90.00
#
_symmetry.space_group_name_H-M   'P 1'
#
loop_
_entity.id
_entity.type
_entity.pdbx_description
1 polymer ?
#
loop_
_entity_poly.entity_id
_entity_poly.type
_entity_poly.pdbx_seq_one_letter_code
_entity_poly.pdbx_strand_id
1 'polypeptide(L)'
;MGEREAQQIVDRLRSQHFTSLQIDARLSAWRQEYQAFRHALNTWIDIKPFPLLDERVTPTLRRRAADAILSVWRQENLAQMPARELILDLSRAHVGDLPALPATLEQVTSLSLNMARISEQGSNDFLKVFPNLRHLDLGGNGLDQLPDAVSSLQHLVQLDVSNNYLTHTPALQQRLGSLPELQRLNLGWNSLEGLDFSAFARLESLDLRSNQLTQWPHGVLQAPELKYLDLRNNQLTSIPGEALQGHDPLMRGTDLRDNLLSRETMAQIYDYWQDTHINFRFTSRELERGFEGADTETTSYEVSEADSDSEPEDVTEQEAHQLDRWLGSAETDAAQKQLIWRALKAREGHQHFFSVIAELKETRDFTTDRRGLTARVWRLLEAAHSDDALRELLFAQANADYTCGDGRMLNFTDLTLKALEFNALKNVEAGQEGPVLLRLGKGLFRLDKVEALAREVIRRKPRIDPAEIRMAYRVGLAERLQLPEQPRGMLYVGASGVTPADLDVMFAQVTQAEQGEELLQDLIARGFWSDHLKIKYRSRFVALQARREAEHVRLENLYPDFGERYREALIHCDLELQIEAVNLTLELTRLERTEIGQ
;
A
#
# COMPACT_ATOMS: atom_id res chain seq x y z
N MET A 1 14.20 9.29 34.08
CA MET A 1 15.63 8.93 34.12
C MET A 1 15.92 8.41 35.51
N GLY A 2 16.60 7.28 35.62
CA GLY A 2 17.03 6.74 36.92
C GLY A 2 18.27 7.47 37.45
N GLU A 3 18.49 7.43 38.77
CA GLU A 3 19.61 8.11 39.44
C GLU A 3 20.99 7.70 38.90
N ARG A 4 21.14 6.44 38.46
CA ARG A 4 22.37 5.93 37.83
C ARG A 4 22.66 6.54 36.45
N GLU A 5 21.65 6.77 35.62
CA GLU A 5 21.83 7.36 34.28
C GLU A 5 22.22 8.84 34.39
N ALA A 6 21.63 9.56 35.35
CA ALA A 6 21.97 10.95 35.62
C ALA A 6 23.44 11.09 36.09
N GLN A 7 23.89 10.19 36.96
CA GLN A 7 25.28 10.17 37.43
C GLN A 7 26.28 9.91 36.29
N GLN A 8 25.96 8.98 35.39
CA GLN A 8 26.81 8.66 34.23
C GLN A 8 26.95 9.85 33.26
N ILE A 9 25.90 10.64 33.05
CA ILE A 9 25.95 11.83 32.19
C ILE A 9 26.86 12.90 32.80
N VAL A 10 26.77 13.13 34.11
CA VAL A 10 27.63 14.07 34.83
C VAL A 10 29.10 13.61 34.78
N ASP A 11 29.35 12.32 34.99
CA ASP A 11 30.70 11.76 34.95
C ASP A 11 31.34 11.86 33.55
N ARG A 12 30.53 11.70 32.48
CA ARG A 12 30.96 11.94 31.10
C ARG A 12 31.30 13.40 30.82
N LEU A 13 30.48 14.35 31.26
CA LEU A 13 30.77 15.76 31.05
C LEU A 13 32.07 16.17 31.78
N ARG A 14 32.31 15.60 32.97
CA ARG A 14 33.58 15.76 33.70
C ARG A 14 34.77 15.18 32.92
N SER A 15 34.62 14.02 32.29
CA SER A 15 35.70 13.41 31.48
C SER A 15 36.00 14.20 30.20
N GLN A 16 35.05 15.01 29.72
CA GLN A 16 35.24 16.00 28.64
C GLN A 16 35.79 17.35 29.14
N HIS A 17 36.32 17.40 30.36
CA HIS A 17 36.89 18.61 31.00
C HIS A 17 35.91 19.74 31.30
N PHE A 18 34.60 19.48 31.41
CA PHE A 18 33.65 20.50 31.87
C PHE A 18 33.80 20.74 33.38
N THR A 19 33.82 22.01 33.78
CA THR A 19 33.74 22.42 35.20
C THR A 19 32.33 22.20 35.75
N SER A 20 32.17 22.09 37.07
CA SER A 20 30.85 21.94 37.71
C SER A 20 29.85 23.03 37.29
N LEU A 21 30.31 24.28 37.16
CA LEU A 21 29.46 25.39 36.70
C LEU A 21 29.00 25.21 35.25
N GLN A 22 29.87 24.71 34.36
CA GLN A 22 29.52 24.42 32.97
C GLN A 22 28.57 23.22 32.85
N ILE A 23 28.71 22.22 33.73
CA ILE A 23 27.79 21.07 33.79
C ILE A 23 26.40 21.54 34.22
N ASP A 24 26.29 22.33 35.28
CA ASP A 24 25.01 22.86 35.77
C ASP A 24 24.33 23.76 34.73
N ALA A 25 25.11 24.59 34.03
CA ALA A 25 24.61 25.42 32.93
C ALA A 25 24.09 24.55 31.77
N ARG A 26 24.81 23.48 31.39
CA ARG A 26 24.42 22.57 30.30
C ARG A 26 23.15 21.77 30.65
N LEU A 27 23.06 21.25 31.86
CA LEU A 27 21.86 20.54 32.35
C LEU A 27 20.65 21.49 32.40
N SER A 28 20.85 22.75 32.76
CA SER A 28 19.79 23.76 32.76
C SER A 28 19.32 24.10 31.34
N ALA A 29 20.24 24.25 30.39
CA ALA A 29 19.91 24.46 28.98
C ALA A 29 19.11 23.29 28.41
N TRP A 30 19.56 22.04 28.62
CA TRP A 30 18.82 20.85 28.20
C TRP A 30 17.44 20.75 28.82
N ARG A 31 17.27 21.16 30.08
CA ARG A 31 15.96 21.20 30.73
C ARG A 31 15.04 22.21 30.06
N GLN A 32 15.53 23.40 29.73
CA GLN A 32 14.76 24.44 29.04
C GLN A 32 14.36 23.98 27.63
N GLU A 33 15.31 23.44 26.86
CA GLU A 33 15.04 22.87 25.53
C GLU A 33 14.00 21.76 25.60
N TYR A 34 14.14 20.81 26.53
CA TYR A 34 13.18 19.72 26.70
C TYR A 34 11.77 20.24 27.02
N GLN A 35 11.66 21.27 27.86
CA GLN A 35 10.37 21.90 28.17
C GLN A 35 9.77 22.58 26.93
N ALA A 36 10.57 23.29 26.15
CA ALA A 36 10.14 23.92 24.90
C ALA A 36 9.66 22.87 23.88
N PHE A 37 10.40 21.76 23.71
CA PHE A 37 10.00 20.65 22.85
C PHE A 37 8.66 20.06 23.28
N ARG A 38 8.49 19.77 24.57
CA ARG A 38 7.23 19.24 25.10
C ARG A 38 6.07 20.20 24.89
N HIS A 39 6.29 21.50 25.05
CA HIS A 39 5.26 22.50 24.84
C HIS A 39 4.83 22.57 23.37
N ALA A 40 5.78 22.64 22.43
CA ALA A 40 5.52 22.66 21.00
C ALA A 40 4.75 21.40 20.55
N LEU A 41 5.20 20.22 20.99
CA LEU A 41 4.58 18.95 20.63
C LEU A 41 3.19 18.77 21.24
N ASN A 42 2.96 19.16 22.49
CA ASN A 42 1.62 19.10 23.09
C ASN A 42 0.65 20.06 22.37
N THR A 43 1.09 21.27 22.05
CA THR A 43 0.28 22.24 21.29
C THR A 43 -0.13 21.67 19.94
N TRP A 44 0.78 20.97 19.26
CA TRP A 44 0.52 20.31 17.98
C TRP A 44 -0.46 19.13 18.06
N ILE A 45 -0.36 18.32 19.12
CA ILE A 45 -1.30 17.23 19.40
C ILE A 45 -2.74 17.76 19.58
N ASP A 46 -2.87 18.94 20.18
CA ASP A 46 -4.16 19.54 20.53
C ASP A 46 -4.83 20.34 19.38
N ILE A 47 -4.16 20.51 18.24
CA ILE A 47 -4.76 21.16 17.06
C ILE A 47 -5.93 20.31 16.55
N LYS A 48 -7.15 20.87 16.59
CA LYS A 48 -8.36 20.20 16.10
C LYS A 48 -8.24 19.89 14.60
N PRO A 49 -8.46 18.64 14.15
CA PRO A 49 -8.42 18.30 12.74
C PRO A 49 -9.54 19.04 11.98
N PHE A 50 -9.18 19.71 10.87
CA PHE A 50 -10.12 20.34 9.96
C PHE A 50 -10.94 19.26 9.21
N PRO A 51 -12.23 19.45 8.90
CA PRO A 51 -13.12 18.37 8.45
C PRO A 51 -13.14 18.13 6.93
N LEU A 52 -12.10 18.49 6.17
CA LEU A 52 -12.22 18.63 4.71
C LEU A 52 -11.66 17.50 3.83
N LEU A 53 -10.95 16.48 4.36
CA LEU A 53 -10.50 15.33 3.58
C LEU A 53 -10.62 14.03 4.40
N ASP A 54 -11.10 12.97 3.74
CA ASP A 54 -11.90 11.86 4.27
C ASP A 54 -11.14 10.77 5.07
N GLU A 55 -10.07 11.11 5.80
CA GLU A 55 -9.45 10.21 6.79
C GLU A 55 -8.81 11.01 7.95
N ARG A 56 -9.35 10.88 9.16
CA ARG A 56 -9.07 11.79 10.30
C ARG A 56 -7.69 11.56 10.92
N VAL A 57 -6.80 12.55 10.82
CA VAL A 57 -5.61 12.68 11.69
C VAL A 57 -6.09 12.73 13.15
N THR A 58 -5.58 11.83 14.00
CA THR A 58 -6.00 11.74 15.41
C THR A 58 -4.91 12.25 16.36
N PRO A 59 -5.29 12.77 17.55
CA PRO A 59 -4.34 13.15 18.58
C PRO A 59 -3.43 11.99 19.03
N THR A 60 -3.92 10.74 18.97
CA THR A 60 -3.14 9.55 19.35
C THR A 60 -2.01 9.26 18.36
N LEU A 61 -2.23 9.47 17.06
CA LEU A 61 -1.19 9.36 16.04
C LEU A 61 -0.10 10.42 16.24
N ARG A 62 -0.51 11.68 16.44
CA ARG A 62 0.43 12.77 16.78
C ARG A 62 1.18 12.51 18.07
N ARG A 63 0.54 11.91 19.08
CA ARG A 63 1.21 11.55 20.34
C ARG A 63 2.36 10.58 20.14
N ARG A 64 2.16 9.53 19.33
CA ARG A 64 3.22 8.56 19.01
C ARG A 64 4.40 9.21 18.30
N ALA A 65 4.11 10.07 17.32
CA ALA A 65 5.15 10.83 16.62
C ALA A 65 5.90 11.80 17.54
N ALA A 66 5.19 12.49 18.45
CA ALA A 66 5.80 13.34 19.46
C ALA A 66 6.73 12.57 20.40
N ASP A 67 6.33 11.36 20.82
CA ASP A 67 7.17 10.49 21.65
C ASP A 67 8.43 10.03 20.91
N ALA A 68 8.34 9.76 19.60
CA ALA A 68 9.49 9.45 18.75
C ALA A 68 10.46 10.63 18.62
N ILE A 69 9.94 11.85 18.35
CA ILE A 69 10.75 13.08 18.29
C ILE A 69 11.48 13.33 19.62
N LEU A 70 10.77 13.19 20.76
CA LEU A 70 11.38 13.33 22.08
C LEU A 70 12.42 12.24 22.38
N SER A 71 12.22 11.02 21.87
CA SER A 71 13.20 9.93 21.99
C SER A 71 14.50 10.29 21.27
N VAL A 72 14.40 10.80 20.03
CA VAL A 72 15.55 11.24 19.22
C VAL A 72 16.29 12.39 19.91
N TRP A 73 15.58 13.42 20.39
CA TRP A 73 16.22 14.52 21.14
C TRP A 73 16.96 14.01 22.39
N ARG A 74 16.41 13.03 23.10
CA ARG A 74 17.09 12.40 24.26
C ARG A 74 18.31 11.62 23.84
N GLN A 75 18.26 10.89 22.73
CA GLN A 75 19.41 10.14 22.24
C GLN A 75 20.55 11.08 21.83
N GLU A 76 20.27 12.14 21.08
CA GLU A 76 21.27 13.13 20.66
C GLU A 76 21.98 13.79 21.84
N ASN A 77 21.23 14.16 22.89
CA ASN A 77 21.77 14.91 24.01
C ASN A 77 22.32 14.02 25.15
N LEU A 78 21.73 12.84 25.36
CA LEU A 78 21.95 12.03 26.57
C LEU A 78 22.62 10.68 26.29
N ALA A 79 22.70 10.19 25.04
CA ALA A 79 23.32 8.90 24.74
C ALA A 79 24.84 8.94 24.85
N GLN A 80 25.45 7.84 25.35
CA GLN A 80 26.87 7.75 25.72
C GLN A 80 27.84 7.58 24.54
N MET A 81 27.35 7.13 23.39
CA MET A 81 28.15 6.85 22.19
C MET A 81 27.94 7.97 21.17
N PRO A 82 28.95 8.36 20.37
CA PRO A 82 28.70 9.13 19.16
C PRO A 82 27.83 8.25 18.24
N ALA A 83 26.53 8.52 18.19
CA ALA A 83 25.62 7.79 17.32
C ALA A 83 26.08 8.05 15.90
N ARG A 84 26.60 7.02 15.22
CA ARG A 84 27.19 7.23 13.89
C ARG A 84 26.15 7.68 12.88
N GLU A 85 24.87 7.38 13.06
CA GLU A 85 23.75 7.89 12.26
C GLU A 85 22.48 7.80 13.13
N LEU A 86 21.85 8.93 13.48
CA LEU A 86 20.59 8.94 14.23
C LEU A 86 19.41 8.99 13.25
N ILE A 87 18.43 8.12 13.45
CA ILE A 87 17.31 7.90 12.54
C ILE A 87 16.01 8.33 13.22
N LEU A 88 15.22 9.17 12.55
CA LEU A 88 13.85 9.50 12.92
C LEU A 88 12.89 8.88 11.88
N ASP A 89 12.18 7.84 12.29
CA ASP A 89 11.18 7.19 11.44
C ASP A 89 9.78 7.58 11.91
N LEU A 90 9.07 8.29 11.05
CA LEU A 90 7.66 8.68 11.20
C LEU A 90 6.84 8.17 9.99
N SER A 91 7.32 7.11 9.33
CA SER A 91 6.61 6.47 8.23
C SER A 91 5.25 5.94 8.69
N ARG A 92 4.24 6.11 7.83
CA ARG A 92 2.84 5.69 8.06
C ARG A 92 2.25 6.24 9.35
N ALA A 93 2.78 7.35 9.85
CA ALA A 93 2.30 7.98 11.07
C ALA A 93 0.98 8.75 10.84
N HIS A 94 0.65 9.10 9.58
CA HIS A 94 -0.57 9.81 9.19
C HIS A 94 -0.85 11.05 10.07
N VAL A 95 0.18 11.86 10.30
CA VAL A 95 0.17 12.94 11.29
C VAL A 95 -0.31 14.29 10.75
N GLY A 96 -0.43 14.43 9.43
CA GLY A 96 -0.69 15.72 8.80
C GLY A 96 0.52 16.64 8.89
N ASP A 97 0.28 17.95 8.84
CA ASP A 97 1.32 18.96 9.00
C ASP A 97 2.09 18.81 10.32
N LEU A 98 3.39 19.05 10.24
CA LEU A 98 4.36 18.83 11.32
C LEU A 98 4.59 20.13 12.12
N PRO A 99 4.98 20.03 13.40
CA PRO A 99 5.21 21.20 14.23
C PRO A 99 6.56 21.86 13.95
N ALA A 100 6.63 23.18 14.13
CA ALA A 100 7.92 23.84 14.29
C ALA A 100 8.58 23.40 15.62
N LEU A 101 9.85 23.01 15.56
CA LEU A 101 10.61 22.58 16.73
C LEU A 101 11.55 23.70 17.22
N PRO A 102 11.81 23.80 18.54
CA PRO A 102 12.50 24.96 19.12
C PRO A 102 14.03 24.89 19.02
N ALA A 103 14.62 23.76 18.63
CA ALA A 103 16.07 23.63 18.43
C ALA A 103 16.37 22.61 17.32
N THR A 104 17.55 22.74 16.70
CA THR A 104 18.09 21.84 15.68
C THR A 104 18.48 20.48 16.28
N LEU A 105 18.37 19.44 15.47
CA LEU A 105 18.80 18.07 15.79
C LEU A 105 19.92 17.70 14.81
N GLU A 106 21.17 17.97 15.22
CA GLU A 106 22.34 17.93 14.36
C GLU A 106 22.83 16.50 14.07
N GLN A 107 22.51 15.53 14.93
CA GLN A 107 22.97 14.15 14.78
C GLN A 107 22.01 13.29 13.94
N VAL A 108 20.81 13.79 13.64
CA VAL A 108 19.85 13.10 12.78
C VAL A 108 20.31 13.14 11.33
N THR A 109 20.62 11.98 10.79
CA THR A 109 21.11 11.81 9.42
C THR A 109 20.08 11.11 8.52
N SER A 110 19.05 10.49 9.08
CA SER A 110 17.97 9.84 8.31
C SER A 110 16.60 10.18 8.85
N LEU A 111 15.71 10.59 7.96
CA LEU A 111 14.32 10.95 8.26
C LEU A 111 13.39 10.25 7.26
N SER A 112 12.48 9.43 7.76
CA SER A 112 11.38 8.89 6.95
C SER A 112 10.05 9.53 7.36
N LEU A 113 9.39 10.11 6.37
CA LEU A 113 8.04 10.65 6.40
C LEU A 113 7.17 9.96 5.35
N ASN A 114 7.52 8.73 4.95
CA ASN A 114 6.77 7.96 3.98
C ASN A 114 5.31 7.77 4.42
N MET A 115 4.33 8.08 3.57
CA MET A 115 2.90 7.96 3.91
C MET A 115 2.51 8.68 5.21
N ALA A 116 3.19 9.78 5.55
CA ALA A 116 2.90 10.57 6.76
C ALA A 116 1.73 11.56 6.58
N ARG A 117 1.26 11.76 5.34
CA ARG A 117 0.22 12.73 4.93
C ARG A 117 0.57 14.19 5.22
N ILE A 118 1.83 14.55 4.99
CA ILE A 118 2.29 15.94 5.16
C ILE A 118 1.95 16.78 3.92
N SER A 119 1.76 18.10 4.11
CA SER A 119 1.76 19.08 3.00
C SER A 119 3.16 19.66 2.76
N GLU A 120 3.38 20.33 1.63
CA GLU A 120 4.67 20.98 1.36
C GLU A 120 4.90 22.13 2.33
N GLN A 121 3.86 22.93 2.60
CA GLN A 121 3.94 24.04 3.53
C GLN A 121 4.10 23.58 4.98
N GLY A 122 3.38 22.53 5.39
CA GLY A 122 3.37 22.00 6.75
C GLY A 122 4.61 21.20 7.14
N SER A 123 5.53 20.95 6.21
CA SER A 123 6.79 20.24 6.49
C SER A 123 8.04 21.14 6.42
N ASN A 124 7.90 22.37 5.91
CA ASN A 124 9.03 23.29 5.69
C ASN A 124 9.85 23.58 6.96
N ASP A 125 9.22 24.07 8.02
CA ASP A 125 9.95 24.44 9.23
C ASP A 125 10.47 23.23 10.00
N PHE A 126 9.78 22.09 9.87
CA PHE A 126 10.23 20.84 10.47
C PHE A 126 11.50 20.31 9.80
N LEU A 127 11.59 20.33 8.46
CA LEU A 127 12.76 19.83 7.75
C LEU A 127 14.02 20.66 8.02
N LYS A 128 13.90 21.98 8.25
CA LYS A 128 15.03 22.86 8.58
C LYS A 128 15.75 22.50 9.89
N VAL A 129 15.10 21.72 10.75
CA VAL A 129 15.63 21.29 12.05
C VAL A 129 16.78 20.29 11.90
N PHE A 130 16.92 19.65 10.74
CA PHE A 130 17.88 18.57 10.48
C PHE A 130 18.95 18.98 9.45
N PRO A 131 19.92 19.84 9.82
CA PRO A 131 20.87 20.41 8.86
C PRO A 131 21.84 19.38 8.25
N ASN A 132 22.10 18.26 8.95
CA ASN A 132 23.04 17.22 8.52
C ASN A 132 22.33 15.98 7.92
N LEU A 133 21.09 16.15 7.44
CA LEU A 133 20.31 15.06 6.89
C LEU A 133 20.96 14.50 5.63
N ARG A 134 21.17 13.17 5.60
CA ARG A 134 21.76 12.43 4.48
C ARG A 134 20.72 11.60 3.73
N HIS A 135 19.67 11.15 4.41
CA HIS A 135 18.61 10.35 3.84
C HIS A 135 17.24 10.95 4.17
N LEU A 136 16.44 11.21 3.15
CA LEU A 136 15.09 11.75 3.29
C LEU A 136 14.12 10.95 2.44
N ASP A 137 13.05 10.46 3.07
CA ASP A 137 11.95 9.76 2.41
C ASP A 137 10.64 10.52 2.64
N LEU A 138 10.09 11.05 1.55
CA LEU A 138 8.83 11.79 1.45
C LEU A 138 7.81 11.03 0.59
N GLY A 139 7.99 9.73 0.34
CA GLY A 139 7.13 8.99 -0.58
C GLY A 139 5.69 8.85 -0.08
N GLY A 140 4.71 8.78 -0.99
CA GLY A 140 3.32 8.46 -0.62
C GLY A 140 2.57 9.55 0.17
N ASN A 141 2.95 10.83 0.04
CA ASN A 141 2.33 11.92 0.79
C ASN A 141 1.27 12.71 0.00
N GLY A 142 1.17 12.48 -1.32
CA GLY A 142 0.27 13.23 -2.19
C GLY A 142 0.76 14.65 -2.49
N LEU A 143 2.07 14.86 -2.50
CA LEU A 143 2.70 16.16 -2.78
C LEU A 143 2.61 16.50 -4.27
N ASP A 144 2.19 17.71 -4.62
CA ASP A 144 2.26 18.27 -5.96
C ASP A 144 3.52 19.16 -6.17
N GLN A 145 4.09 19.65 -5.06
CA GLN A 145 5.34 20.40 -4.98
C GLN A 145 6.24 19.81 -3.88
N LEU A 146 7.56 19.96 -4.03
CA LEU A 146 8.50 19.64 -2.93
C LEU A 146 8.54 20.80 -1.91
N PRO A 147 8.73 20.52 -0.61
CA PRO A 147 8.94 21.57 0.40
C PRO A 147 10.16 22.46 0.09
N ASP A 148 10.07 23.77 0.36
CA ASP A 148 11.15 24.77 0.20
C ASP A 148 12.41 24.37 0.95
N ALA A 149 12.22 23.80 2.13
CA ALA A 149 13.30 23.35 2.99
C ALA A 149 14.19 22.28 2.35
N VAL A 150 13.70 21.50 1.37
CA VAL A 150 14.52 20.50 0.67
C VAL A 150 15.76 21.15 0.05
N SER A 151 15.63 22.36 -0.52
CA SER A 151 16.75 23.08 -1.13
C SER A 151 17.87 23.43 -0.14
N SER A 152 17.58 23.45 1.16
CA SER A 152 18.55 23.76 2.22
C SER A 152 19.34 22.54 2.72
N LEU A 153 18.99 21.32 2.30
CA LEU A 153 19.59 20.07 2.78
C LEU A 153 20.88 19.73 2.02
N GLN A 154 21.93 20.52 2.26
CA GLN A 154 23.18 20.48 1.49
C GLN A 154 24.00 19.17 1.63
N HIS A 155 23.69 18.34 2.62
CA HIS A 155 24.36 17.06 2.87
C HIS A 155 23.53 15.84 2.41
N LEU A 156 22.41 16.07 1.73
CA LEU A 156 21.49 15.02 1.33
C LEU A 156 22.09 14.13 0.23
N VAL A 157 22.18 12.84 0.52
CA VAL A 157 22.76 11.81 -0.35
C VAL A 157 21.66 10.98 -1.02
N GLN A 158 20.54 10.77 -0.33
CA GLN A 158 19.41 10.01 -0.85
C GLN A 158 18.10 10.75 -0.61
N LEU A 159 17.32 10.90 -1.67
CA LEU A 159 15.98 11.48 -1.64
C LEU A 159 14.99 10.52 -2.30
N ASP A 160 13.98 10.10 -1.55
CA ASP A 160 12.81 9.41 -2.07
C ASP A 160 11.59 10.33 -2.02
N VAL A 161 11.01 10.61 -3.18
CA VAL A 161 9.78 11.40 -3.35
C VAL A 161 8.78 10.65 -4.23
N SER A 162 8.88 9.32 -4.26
CA SER A 162 8.04 8.46 -5.08
C SER A 162 6.58 8.42 -4.62
N ASN A 163 5.67 8.02 -5.51
CA ASN A 163 4.24 7.89 -5.20
C ASN A 163 3.65 9.22 -4.68
N ASN A 164 3.87 10.29 -5.42
CA ASN A 164 3.33 11.62 -5.19
C ASN A 164 2.68 12.13 -6.49
N TYR A 165 2.29 13.40 -6.55
CA TYR A 165 1.67 14.01 -7.72
C TYR A 165 2.58 15.08 -8.36
N LEU A 166 3.90 14.88 -8.28
CA LEU A 166 4.86 15.86 -8.80
C LEU A 166 4.79 15.95 -10.32
N THR A 167 4.79 17.18 -10.82
CA THR A 167 4.84 17.50 -12.26
C THR A 167 6.07 18.34 -12.57
N HIS A 168 6.44 18.40 -13.86
CA HIS A 168 7.60 19.18 -14.29
C HIS A 168 7.36 20.68 -14.10
N THR A 169 8.02 21.28 -13.10
CA THR A 169 7.96 22.72 -12.82
C THR A 169 9.35 23.32 -12.61
N PRO A 170 9.54 24.62 -12.90
CA PRO A 170 10.81 25.30 -12.61
C PRO A 170 11.20 25.25 -11.13
N ALA A 171 10.21 25.29 -10.24
CA ALA A 171 10.41 25.20 -8.80
C ALA A 171 10.97 23.82 -8.41
N LEU A 172 10.40 22.73 -8.96
CA LEU A 172 10.90 21.38 -8.74
C LEU A 172 12.36 21.23 -9.23
N GLN A 173 12.64 21.70 -10.45
CA GLN A 173 13.98 21.66 -11.05
C GLN A 173 15.00 22.39 -10.18
N GLN A 174 14.67 23.60 -9.71
CA GLN A 174 15.55 24.41 -8.88
C GLN A 174 15.85 23.71 -7.54
N ARG A 175 14.84 23.12 -6.89
CA ARG A 175 14.98 22.48 -5.57
C ARG A 175 15.83 21.21 -5.63
N LEU A 176 15.62 20.38 -6.64
CA LEU A 176 16.42 19.16 -6.81
C LEU A 176 17.84 19.49 -7.26
N GLY A 177 18.00 20.45 -8.18
CA GLY A 177 19.29 20.89 -8.69
C GLY A 177 20.18 21.61 -7.65
N SER A 178 19.63 22.02 -6.50
CA SER A 178 20.40 22.64 -5.42
C SER A 178 21.03 21.65 -4.42
N LEU A 179 20.98 20.35 -4.71
CA LEU A 179 21.48 19.27 -3.84
C LEU A 179 22.82 18.71 -4.37
N PRO A 180 23.97 19.25 -3.94
CA PRO A 180 25.28 18.95 -4.56
C PRO A 180 25.80 17.53 -4.27
N GLU A 181 25.30 16.90 -3.21
CA GLU A 181 25.77 15.61 -2.69
C GLU A 181 24.85 14.44 -3.06
N LEU A 182 23.78 14.69 -3.83
CA LEU A 182 22.74 13.70 -4.11
C LEU A 182 23.28 12.58 -5.01
N GLN A 183 23.20 11.35 -4.50
CA GLN A 183 23.65 10.13 -5.18
C GLN A 183 22.49 9.23 -5.59
N ARG A 184 21.38 9.26 -4.85
CA ARG A 184 20.20 8.44 -5.14
C ARG A 184 18.95 9.28 -5.13
N LEU A 185 18.22 9.26 -6.24
CA LEU A 185 16.97 9.99 -6.40
C LEU A 185 15.88 9.05 -6.90
N ASN A 186 14.81 8.92 -6.12
CA ASN A 186 13.62 8.17 -6.50
C ASN A 186 12.45 9.12 -6.73
N LEU A 187 12.03 9.24 -7.99
CA LEU A 187 10.91 10.03 -8.50
C LEU A 187 9.81 9.13 -9.11
N GLY A 188 9.88 7.81 -8.89
CA GLY A 188 8.93 6.87 -9.47
C GLY A 188 7.48 7.13 -9.02
N TRP A 189 6.50 6.74 -9.84
CA TRP A 189 5.07 6.93 -9.54
C TRP A 189 4.72 8.40 -9.28
N ASN A 190 5.04 9.26 -10.25
CA ASN A 190 4.65 10.68 -10.28
C ASN A 190 4.03 11.00 -11.65
N SER A 191 3.87 12.28 -11.98
CA SER A 191 3.32 12.74 -13.27
C SER A 191 4.35 13.62 -14.01
N LEU A 192 5.60 13.17 -14.06
CA LEU A 192 6.69 13.91 -14.72
C LEU A 192 6.69 13.65 -16.23
N GLU A 193 6.70 14.72 -17.02
CA GLU A 193 6.90 14.68 -18.48
C GLU A 193 8.38 14.86 -18.89
N GLY A 194 9.20 15.41 -17.99
CA GLY A 194 10.64 15.60 -18.17
C GLY A 194 11.27 16.30 -16.96
N LEU A 195 12.60 16.19 -16.81
CA LEU A 195 13.45 16.93 -15.88
C LEU A 195 14.86 16.99 -16.47
N ASP A 196 15.62 18.05 -16.14
CA ASP A 196 17.03 18.15 -16.53
C ASP A 196 17.94 17.62 -15.43
N PHE A 197 18.72 16.59 -15.77
CA PHE A 197 19.66 15.94 -14.86
C PHE A 197 21.11 16.43 -15.00
N SER A 198 21.34 17.48 -15.81
CA SER A 198 22.68 18.04 -16.05
C SER A 198 23.38 18.57 -14.77
N ALA A 199 22.59 18.99 -13.77
CA ALA A 199 23.11 19.54 -12.51
C ALA A 199 23.58 18.48 -11.50
N PHE A 200 23.25 17.19 -11.68
CA PHE A 200 23.48 16.16 -10.66
C PHE A 200 24.81 15.43 -10.87
N ALA A 201 25.91 16.09 -10.51
CA ALA A 201 27.26 15.59 -10.75
C ALA A 201 27.63 14.29 -10.00
N ARG A 202 26.92 13.96 -8.91
CA ARG A 202 27.19 12.77 -8.07
C ARG A 202 26.11 11.69 -8.14
N LEU A 203 25.12 11.84 -9.02
CA LEU A 203 24.00 10.91 -9.09
C LEU A 203 24.45 9.55 -9.61
N GLU A 204 24.25 8.51 -8.80
CA GLU A 204 24.60 7.12 -9.11
C GLU A 204 23.37 6.28 -9.50
N SER A 205 22.21 6.62 -8.94
CA SER A 205 20.95 5.90 -9.14
C SER A 205 19.78 6.85 -9.30
N LEU A 206 19.01 6.67 -10.37
CA LEU A 206 17.83 7.44 -10.71
C LEU A 206 16.66 6.49 -11.01
N ASP A 207 15.57 6.61 -10.25
CA ASP A 207 14.31 5.91 -10.53
C ASP A 207 13.26 6.93 -11.01
N LEU A 208 12.78 6.72 -12.24
CA LEU A 208 11.77 7.51 -12.95
C LEU A 208 10.59 6.65 -13.41
N ARG A 209 10.45 5.43 -12.89
CA ARG A 209 9.40 4.50 -13.32
C ARG A 209 7.99 5.06 -13.14
N SER A 210 7.03 4.62 -13.94
CA SER A 210 5.62 5.01 -13.78
C SER A 210 5.46 6.54 -13.76
N ASN A 211 5.96 7.20 -14.81
CA ASN A 211 5.80 8.63 -15.06
C ASN A 211 5.23 8.82 -16.49
N GLN A 212 5.25 10.04 -17.01
CA GLN A 212 4.68 10.41 -18.32
C GLN A 212 5.79 10.83 -19.31
N LEU A 213 7.00 10.27 -19.17
CA LEU A 213 8.13 10.63 -20.03
C LEU A 213 7.91 10.12 -21.45
N THR A 214 7.91 11.03 -22.42
CA THR A 214 7.82 10.71 -23.86
C THR A 214 9.18 10.69 -24.56
N GLN A 215 10.18 11.33 -23.95
CA GLN A 215 11.55 11.44 -24.46
C GLN A 215 12.56 11.02 -23.40
N TRP A 216 13.74 10.60 -23.87
CA TRP A 216 14.85 10.27 -22.99
C TRP A 216 15.19 11.45 -22.07
N PRO A 217 15.41 11.25 -20.76
CA PRO A 217 15.60 12.36 -19.85
C PRO A 217 16.88 13.16 -20.16
N HIS A 218 16.74 14.48 -20.23
CA HIS A 218 17.85 15.37 -20.57
C HIS A 218 18.95 15.33 -19.49
N GLY A 219 20.23 15.41 -19.89
CA GLY A 219 21.36 15.46 -18.96
C GLY A 219 21.80 14.11 -18.37
N VAL A 220 21.00 13.05 -18.52
CA VAL A 220 21.30 11.71 -17.96
C VAL A 220 22.55 11.08 -18.57
N LEU A 221 22.79 11.27 -19.87
CA LEU A 221 24.00 10.77 -20.53
C LEU A 221 25.26 11.53 -20.09
N GLN A 222 25.09 12.77 -19.61
CA GLN A 222 26.17 13.63 -19.14
C GLN A 222 26.46 13.44 -17.64
N ALA A 223 25.63 12.68 -16.91
CA ALA A 223 25.82 12.38 -15.50
C ALA A 223 26.97 11.37 -15.32
N PRO A 224 28.14 11.77 -14.79
CA PRO A 224 29.37 10.97 -14.88
C PRO A 224 29.35 9.72 -13.99
N GLU A 225 28.60 9.76 -12.90
CA GLU A 225 28.57 8.67 -11.90
C GLU A 225 27.34 7.76 -12.03
N LEU A 226 26.43 8.06 -12.96
CA LEU A 226 25.15 7.37 -13.06
C LEU A 226 25.33 5.95 -13.59
N LYS A 227 24.86 4.99 -12.78
CA LYS A 227 25.01 3.55 -13.06
C LYS A 227 23.68 2.84 -13.17
N TYR A 228 22.63 3.38 -12.54
CA TYR A 228 21.31 2.79 -12.52
C TYR A 228 20.26 3.81 -12.95
N LEU A 229 19.46 3.43 -13.93
CA LEU A 229 18.42 4.26 -14.50
C LEU A 229 17.16 3.41 -14.75
N ASP A 230 16.12 3.64 -13.96
CA ASP A 230 14.85 2.94 -14.12
C ASP A 230 13.86 3.86 -14.86
N LEU A 231 13.51 3.50 -16.09
CA LEU A 231 12.58 4.23 -16.95
C LEU A 231 11.33 3.41 -17.28
N ARG A 232 11.10 2.30 -16.58
CA ARG A 232 9.96 1.41 -16.90
C ARG A 232 8.61 2.12 -16.77
N ASN A 233 7.62 1.64 -17.50
CA ASN A 233 6.25 2.16 -17.43
C ASN A 233 6.20 3.69 -17.69
N ASN A 234 6.77 4.10 -18.81
CA ASN A 234 6.71 5.46 -19.33
C ASN A 234 6.20 5.41 -20.78
N GLN A 235 6.27 6.52 -21.51
CA GLN A 235 5.75 6.65 -22.88
C GLN A 235 6.89 6.89 -23.88
N LEU A 236 8.10 6.39 -23.60
CA LEU A 236 9.26 6.59 -24.46
C LEU A 236 9.05 5.88 -25.79
N THR A 237 9.25 6.59 -26.90
CA THR A 237 9.17 6.02 -28.25
C THR A 237 10.53 5.71 -28.87
N SER A 238 11.59 6.33 -28.36
CA SER A 238 12.95 6.21 -28.90
C SER A 238 14.01 6.38 -27.82
N ILE A 239 15.20 5.83 -28.08
CA ILE A 239 16.42 6.12 -27.33
C ILE A 239 17.37 6.95 -28.20
N PRO A 240 18.13 7.88 -27.61
CA PRO A 240 19.09 8.68 -28.37
C PRO A 240 20.22 7.78 -28.87
N GLY A 241 20.67 7.98 -30.11
CA GLY A 241 21.74 7.17 -30.70
C GLY A 241 23.05 7.25 -29.92
N GLU A 242 23.29 8.37 -29.24
CA GLU A 242 24.42 8.58 -28.33
C GLU A 242 24.37 7.60 -27.14
N ALA A 243 23.19 7.23 -26.63
CA ALA A 243 23.08 6.24 -25.55
C ALA A 243 23.64 4.87 -25.95
N LEU A 244 23.57 4.53 -27.24
CA LEU A 244 24.11 3.29 -27.81
C LEU A 244 25.59 3.41 -28.21
N GLN A 245 26.23 4.56 -27.95
CA GLN A 245 27.62 4.81 -28.33
C GLN A 245 28.44 5.30 -27.13
N GLY A 246 29.13 4.38 -26.46
CA GLY A 246 30.10 4.72 -25.41
C GLY A 246 29.50 4.92 -24.01
N HIS A 247 28.24 4.55 -23.79
CA HIS A 247 27.55 4.62 -22.50
C HIS A 247 27.18 3.25 -21.91
N ASP A 248 27.85 2.17 -22.34
CA ASP A 248 27.62 0.79 -21.93
C ASP A 248 27.45 0.57 -20.41
N PRO A 249 28.25 1.21 -19.52
CA PRO A 249 28.09 1.03 -18.08
C PRO A 249 26.71 1.49 -17.57
N LEU A 250 26.20 2.62 -18.09
CA LEU A 250 24.88 3.13 -17.76
C LEU A 250 23.79 2.26 -18.40
N MET A 251 23.94 1.90 -19.67
CA MET A 251 22.94 1.09 -20.39
C MET A 251 22.76 -0.29 -19.75
N ARG A 252 23.82 -0.89 -19.20
CA ARG A 252 23.73 -2.16 -18.45
C ARG A 252 22.85 -2.07 -17.20
N GLY A 253 22.82 -0.91 -16.54
CA GLY A 253 21.96 -0.65 -15.40
C GLY A 253 20.64 0.03 -15.74
N THR A 254 20.31 0.16 -17.03
CA THR A 254 19.08 0.82 -17.50
C THR A 254 17.96 -0.20 -17.70
N ASP A 255 16.73 0.15 -17.30
CA ASP A 255 15.50 -0.61 -17.56
C ASP A 255 14.54 0.23 -18.41
N LEU A 256 14.14 -0.30 -19.57
CA LEU A 256 13.26 0.37 -20.55
C LEU A 256 11.91 -0.35 -20.74
N ARG A 257 11.62 -1.38 -19.96
CA ARG A 257 10.41 -2.18 -20.15
C ARG A 257 9.14 -1.34 -19.99
N ASP A 258 8.04 -1.83 -20.55
CA ASP A 258 6.73 -1.17 -20.44
C ASP A 258 6.76 0.28 -20.98
N ASN A 259 7.48 0.51 -22.08
CA ASN A 259 7.47 1.76 -22.85
C ASN A 259 6.87 1.54 -24.25
N LEU A 260 6.59 2.63 -24.96
CA LEU A 260 6.03 2.63 -26.32
C LEU A 260 7.12 2.67 -27.40
N LEU A 261 8.21 1.90 -27.21
CA LEU A 261 9.37 1.93 -28.10
C LEU A 261 8.98 1.57 -29.54
N SER A 262 9.40 2.42 -30.48
CA SER A 262 9.17 2.21 -31.91
C SER A 262 9.89 0.95 -32.42
N ARG A 263 9.43 0.40 -33.55
CA ARG A 263 10.07 -0.75 -34.19
C ARG A 263 11.53 -0.47 -34.55
N GLU A 264 11.81 0.72 -35.06
CA GLU A 264 13.17 1.16 -35.37
C GLU A 264 14.07 1.14 -34.12
N THR A 265 13.57 1.67 -33.01
CA THR A 265 14.30 1.65 -31.74
C THR A 265 14.50 0.23 -31.20
N MET A 266 13.50 -0.65 -31.32
CA MET A 266 13.65 -2.05 -30.93
C MET A 266 14.70 -2.78 -31.77
N ALA A 267 14.79 -2.49 -33.08
CA ALA A 267 15.84 -3.02 -33.94
C ALA A 267 17.23 -2.51 -33.51
N GLN A 268 17.38 -1.21 -33.23
CA GLN A 268 18.62 -0.63 -32.71
C GLN A 268 19.05 -1.26 -31.38
N ILE A 269 18.11 -1.52 -30.48
CA ILE A 269 18.37 -2.21 -29.21
C ILE A 269 18.79 -3.67 -29.46
N TYR A 270 18.16 -4.35 -30.42
CA TYR A 270 18.51 -5.73 -30.78
C TYR A 270 19.96 -5.82 -31.31
N ASP A 271 20.33 -4.95 -32.25
CA ASP A 271 21.68 -4.90 -32.81
C ASP A 271 22.71 -4.59 -31.71
N TYR A 272 22.42 -3.59 -30.88
CA TYR A 272 23.28 -3.24 -29.76
C TYR A 272 23.42 -4.38 -28.73
N TRP A 273 22.36 -5.16 -28.51
CA TRP A 273 22.39 -6.34 -27.65
C TRP A 273 23.29 -7.45 -28.23
N GLN A 274 23.29 -7.67 -29.55
CA GLN A 274 24.17 -8.65 -30.20
C GLN A 274 25.65 -8.31 -29.97
N ASP A 275 26.00 -7.03 -30.06
CA ASP A 275 27.39 -6.58 -29.92
C ASP A 275 27.84 -6.52 -28.46
N THR A 276 26.99 -6.01 -27.55
CA THR A 276 27.39 -5.65 -26.18
C THR A 276 26.84 -6.57 -25.09
N HIS A 277 25.88 -7.43 -25.42
CA HIS A 277 25.11 -8.26 -24.50
C HIS A 277 24.30 -7.45 -23.45
N ILE A 278 24.04 -6.17 -23.72
CA ILE A 278 23.19 -5.31 -22.89
C ILE A 278 21.77 -5.35 -23.44
N ASN A 279 20.81 -5.79 -22.61
CA ASN A 279 19.44 -6.06 -23.03
C ASN A 279 18.40 -5.09 -22.45
N PHE A 280 18.80 -4.03 -21.73
CA PHE A 280 17.89 -3.08 -21.08
C PHE A 280 16.78 -3.74 -20.24
N ARG A 281 17.08 -4.91 -19.65
CA ARG A 281 16.17 -5.79 -18.90
C ARG A 281 15.11 -6.54 -19.71
N PHE A 282 15.09 -6.43 -21.04
CA PHE A 282 14.29 -7.30 -21.90
C PHE A 282 14.80 -8.74 -21.92
N THR A 283 13.89 -9.68 -22.08
CA THR A 283 14.19 -11.07 -22.40
C THR A 283 14.59 -11.22 -23.87
N SER A 284 15.38 -12.25 -24.19
CA SER A 284 15.78 -12.53 -25.58
C SER A 284 14.58 -12.64 -26.53
N ARG A 285 13.47 -13.22 -26.04
CA ARG A 285 12.23 -13.37 -26.82
C ARG A 285 11.52 -12.05 -27.10
N GLU A 286 11.60 -11.08 -26.18
CA GLU A 286 11.02 -9.74 -26.39
C GLU A 286 11.83 -8.95 -27.43
N LEU A 287 13.15 -9.08 -27.39
CA LEU A 287 14.04 -8.46 -28.38
C LEU A 287 13.85 -9.08 -29.77
N GLU A 288 13.80 -10.41 -29.89
CA GLU A 288 13.56 -11.12 -31.15
C GLU A 288 12.21 -10.74 -31.77
N ARG A 289 11.13 -10.67 -30.97
CA ARG A 289 9.80 -10.24 -31.47
C ARG A 289 9.78 -8.79 -31.94
N GLY A 290 10.50 -7.92 -31.23
CA GLY A 290 10.64 -6.51 -31.61
C GLY A 290 11.35 -6.36 -32.96
N PHE A 291 12.29 -7.26 -33.25
CA PHE A 291 13.07 -7.31 -34.49
C PHE A 291 12.31 -7.99 -35.66
N GLU A 292 11.68 -9.14 -35.45
CA GLU A 292 10.94 -9.88 -36.51
C GLU A 292 9.76 -9.08 -37.09
N GLY A 293 9.16 -8.18 -36.30
CA GLY A 293 8.15 -7.24 -36.77
C GLY A 293 8.69 -6.07 -37.62
N ALA A 294 10.01 -5.88 -37.70
CA ALA A 294 10.66 -4.87 -38.53
C ALA A 294 11.07 -5.40 -39.92
N ASP A 295 11.36 -6.70 -40.02
CA ASP A 295 11.88 -7.34 -41.25
C ASP A 295 10.80 -7.90 -42.20
N THR A 296 9.51 -7.73 -41.90
CA THR A 296 8.41 -8.26 -42.73
C THR A 296 7.66 -7.19 -43.51
N GLU A 297 8.35 -6.49 -44.41
CA GLU A 297 7.73 -6.08 -45.67
C GLU A 297 7.89 -7.23 -46.69
N THR A 298 6.79 -7.62 -47.33
CA THR A 298 6.70 -8.61 -48.42
C THR A 298 7.06 -10.07 -48.12
N THR A 299 6.07 -10.85 -47.69
CA THR A 299 5.67 -12.03 -48.48
C THR A 299 4.23 -12.44 -48.18
N SER A 300 3.36 -12.06 -49.11
CA SER A 300 2.00 -12.53 -49.28
C SER A 300 1.95 -14.05 -49.52
N TYR A 301 1.10 -14.74 -48.77
CA TYR A 301 0.37 -15.89 -49.30
C TYR A 301 -1.12 -15.63 -49.18
N GLU A 302 -1.76 -15.62 -50.35
CA GLU A 302 -3.16 -15.35 -50.63
C GLU A 302 -4.07 -16.34 -49.86
N VAL A 303 -4.95 -15.82 -49.00
CA VAL A 303 -6.38 -15.50 -49.22
C VAL A 303 -7.25 -16.63 -49.79
N SER A 304 -8.27 -17.01 -49.03
CA SER A 304 -9.59 -17.29 -49.60
C SER A 304 -10.48 -16.10 -49.25
N GLU A 305 -10.76 -15.29 -50.27
CA GLU A 305 -11.40 -13.98 -50.24
C GLU A 305 -12.92 -14.03 -50.05
N ALA A 306 -13.40 -12.90 -49.51
CA ALA A 306 -14.53 -12.07 -49.95
C ALA A 306 -15.43 -11.79 -48.75
N ASP A 307 -15.69 -10.56 -48.31
CA ASP A 307 -15.48 -9.21 -48.84
C ASP A 307 -15.72 -8.28 -47.64
N SER A 308 -14.91 -7.24 -47.44
CA SER A 308 -15.41 -5.89 -47.11
C SER A 308 -14.26 -4.90 -46.91
N ASP A 309 -14.21 -3.92 -47.80
CA ASP A 309 -13.64 -2.60 -47.54
C ASP A 309 -14.15 -2.02 -46.21
N SER A 310 -13.26 -1.50 -45.36
CA SER A 310 -13.47 -0.22 -44.68
C SER A 310 -12.25 0.25 -43.89
N GLU A 311 -12.14 1.58 -43.87
CA GLU A 311 -11.36 2.48 -43.03
C GLU A 311 -11.68 2.32 -41.51
N PRO A 312 -11.10 3.13 -40.58
CA PRO A 312 -10.69 2.71 -39.24
C PRO A 312 -11.84 2.27 -38.31
N GLU A 313 -11.72 1.09 -37.69
CA GLU A 313 -12.66 0.60 -36.67
C GLU A 313 -11.90 0.39 -35.34
N ASP A 314 -12.02 1.31 -34.38
CA ASP A 314 -13.06 1.40 -33.34
C ASP A 314 -12.73 0.52 -32.12
N VAL A 315 -12.30 1.17 -31.04
CA VAL A 315 -11.95 0.58 -29.73
C VAL A 315 -13.11 -0.25 -29.15
N THR A 316 -14.32 -0.07 -29.69
CA THR A 316 -15.55 -0.80 -29.34
C THR A 316 -15.53 -2.29 -29.72
N GLU A 317 -14.75 -2.73 -30.72
CA GLU A 317 -14.75 -4.13 -31.14
C GLU A 317 -14.07 -5.04 -30.11
N GLN A 318 -12.87 -4.69 -29.62
CA GLN A 318 -12.22 -5.47 -28.55
C GLN A 318 -13.07 -5.54 -27.27
N GLU A 319 -13.92 -4.54 -27.03
CA GLU A 319 -14.83 -4.48 -25.88
C GLU A 319 -16.07 -5.35 -26.06
N ALA A 320 -16.67 -5.39 -27.25
CA ALA A 320 -17.76 -6.31 -27.58
C ALA A 320 -17.33 -7.77 -27.38
N HIS A 321 -16.11 -8.11 -27.83
CA HIS A 321 -15.52 -9.44 -27.67
C HIS A 321 -15.24 -9.83 -26.21
N GLN A 322 -15.07 -8.85 -25.30
CA GLN A 322 -14.90 -9.12 -23.87
C GLN A 322 -16.23 -9.51 -23.22
N LEU A 323 -17.31 -8.77 -23.50
CA LEU A 323 -18.64 -9.03 -22.95
C LEU A 323 -19.22 -10.35 -23.48
N ASP A 324 -19.09 -10.61 -24.78
CA ASP A 324 -19.58 -11.84 -25.43
C ASP A 324 -18.94 -13.10 -24.83
N ARG A 325 -17.69 -12.99 -24.38
CA ARG A 325 -16.99 -14.07 -23.66
C ARG A 325 -17.77 -14.52 -22.43
N TRP A 326 -18.41 -13.59 -21.71
CA TRP A 326 -19.04 -13.83 -20.41
C TRP A 326 -20.57 -13.95 -20.47
N LEU A 327 -21.23 -13.52 -21.53
CA LEU A 327 -22.70 -13.59 -21.68
C LEU A 327 -23.22 -15.02 -21.92
N GLY A 328 -22.41 -15.93 -22.49
CA GLY A 328 -22.87 -17.28 -22.82
C GLY A 328 -23.96 -17.32 -23.92
N SER A 329 -24.07 -18.42 -24.66
CA SER A 329 -24.82 -18.44 -25.93
C SER A 329 -26.36 -18.54 -25.81
N ALA A 330 -26.96 -18.43 -24.62
CA ALA A 330 -28.43 -18.57 -24.44
C ALA A 330 -28.95 -18.11 -23.06
N GLU A 331 -28.56 -16.93 -22.56
CA GLU A 331 -29.06 -16.42 -21.28
C GLU A 331 -30.33 -15.55 -21.45
N THR A 332 -31.39 -15.87 -20.71
CA THR A 332 -32.65 -15.09 -20.65
C THR A 332 -32.45 -13.66 -20.17
N ASP A 333 -31.35 -13.41 -19.46
CA ASP A 333 -31.07 -12.17 -18.73
C ASP A 333 -29.98 -11.33 -19.43
N ALA A 334 -29.63 -11.69 -20.68
CA ALA A 334 -28.55 -11.05 -21.43
C ALA A 334 -28.70 -9.53 -21.52
N ALA A 335 -29.93 -9.03 -21.68
CA ALA A 335 -30.20 -7.59 -21.72
C ALA A 335 -29.86 -6.87 -20.40
N GLN A 336 -30.19 -7.49 -19.26
CA GLN A 336 -29.88 -6.94 -17.93
C GLN A 336 -28.37 -6.95 -17.69
N LYS A 337 -27.71 -8.05 -18.05
CA LYS A 337 -26.25 -8.21 -17.94
C LYS A 337 -25.48 -7.21 -18.81
N GLN A 338 -25.95 -6.95 -20.03
CA GLN A 338 -25.41 -5.90 -20.90
C GLN A 338 -25.56 -4.50 -20.27
N LEU A 339 -26.69 -4.22 -19.61
CA LEU A 339 -26.92 -2.95 -18.92
C LEU A 339 -25.97 -2.78 -17.73
N ILE A 340 -25.82 -3.82 -16.91
CA ILE A 340 -24.86 -3.84 -15.79
C ILE A 340 -23.44 -3.57 -16.30
N TRP A 341 -23.02 -4.29 -17.35
CA TRP A 341 -21.69 -4.14 -17.94
C TRP A 341 -21.43 -2.70 -18.40
N ARG A 342 -22.34 -2.13 -19.20
CA ARG A 342 -22.23 -0.75 -19.69
C ARG A 342 -22.23 0.27 -18.56
N ALA A 343 -23.09 0.09 -17.56
CA ALA A 343 -23.19 0.98 -16.41
C ALA A 343 -21.90 1.02 -15.58
N LEU A 344 -21.20 -0.12 -15.46
CA LEU A 344 -19.92 -0.21 -14.76
C LEU A 344 -18.76 0.36 -15.58
N LYS A 345 -18.73 0.09 -16.90
CA LYS A 345 -17.74 0.64 -17.83
C LYS A 345 -17.80 2.16 -17.96
N ALA A 346 -18.97 2.77 -17.75
CA ALA A 346 -19.15 4.22 -17.80
C ALA A 346 -18.58 4.97 -16.56
N ARG A 347 -18.06 4.26 -15.56
CA ARG A 347 -17.54 4.84 -14.32
C ARG A 347 -16.04 5.07 -14.42
N GLU A 348 -15.54 6.12 -13.75
CA GLU A 348 -14.10 6.36 -13.64
C GLU A 348 -13.43 5.23 -12.84
N GLY A 349 -12.16 4.92 -13.12
CA GLY A 349 -11.40 3.87 -12.41
C GLY A 349 -11.74 2.42 -12.79
N HIS A 350 -12.65 2.19 -13.76
CA HIS A 350 -13.07 0.84 -14.15
C HIS A 350 -11.98 0.00 -14.85
N GLN A 351 -10.92 0.62 -15.38
CA GLN A 351 -9.97 -0.03 -16.30
C GLN A 351 -9.30 -1.25 -15.68
N HIS A 352 -8.73 -1.12 -14.48
CA HIS A 352 -8.06 -2.22 -13.78
C HIS A 352 -9.04 -3.35 -13.41
N PHE A 353 -10.24 -2.99 -12.96
CA PHE A 353 -11.29 -3.96 -12.64
C PHE A 353 -11.70 -4.81 -13.86
N PHE A 354 -11.87 -4.19 -15.04
CA PHE A 354 -12.16 -4.93 -16.27
C PHE A 354 -10.93 -5.63 -16.86
N SER A 355 -9.71 -5.17 -16.59
CA SER A 355 -8.47 -5.88 -16.96
C SER A 355 -8.37 -7.22 -16.24
N VAL A 356 -8.59 -7.21 -14.92
CA VAL A 356 -8.61 -8.46 -14.12
C VAL A 356 -9.60 -9.45 -14.71
N ILE A 357 -10.82 -9.01 -15.06
CA ILE A 357 -11.84 -9.87 -15.69
C ILE A 357 -11.42 -10.33 -17.10
N ALA A 358 -10.80 -9.47 -17.91
CA ALA A 358 -10.34 -9.82 -19.26
C ALA A 358 -9.30 -10.95 -19.23
N GLU A 359 -8.37 -10.84 -18.28
CA GLU A 359 -7.20 -11.70 -18.13
C GLU A 359 -7.53 -13.07 -17.53
N LEU A 360 -8.70 -13.24 -16.91
CA LEU A 360 -9.18 -14.54 -16.44
C LEU A 360 -9.21 -15.61 -17.53
N LYS A 361 -9.25 -15.25 -18.82
CA LYS A 361 -9.14 -16.18 -19.95
C LYS A 361 -7.86 -17.03 -19.94
N GLU A 362 -6.82 -16.57 -19.26
CA GLU A 362 -5.52 -17.22 -19.17
C GLU A 362 -5.39 -18.12 -17.93
N THR A 363 -6.43 -18.22 -17.10
CA THR A 363 -6.45 -19.03 -15.88
C THR A 363 -6.86 -20.48 -16.16
N ARG A 364 -6.45 -21.39 -15.26
CA ARG A 364 -6.88 -22.79 -15.34
C ARG A 364 -8.40 -22.94 -15.22
N ASP A 365 -9.03 -22.19 -14.32
CA ASP A 365 -10.49 -22.22 -14.11
C ASP A 365 -11.26 -21.87 -15.39
N PHE A 366 -10.74 -21.02 -16.27
CA PHE A 366 -11.38 -20.72 -17.55
C PHE A 366 -11.47 -21.94 -18.48
N THR A 367 -10.44 -22.79 -18.46
CA THR A 367 -10.38 -24.00 -19.29
C THR A 367 -11.08 -25.19 -18.65
N THR A 368 -11.01 -25.34 -17.32
CA THR A 368 -11.54 -26.52 -16.61
C THR A 368 -12.94 -26.33 -16.03
N ASP A 369 -13.34 -25.10 -15.68
CA ASP A 369 -14.66 -24.78 -15.10
C ASP A 369 -15.20 -23.42 -15.60
N ARG A 370 -15.34 -23.31 -16.92
CA ARG A 370 -15.86 -22.10 -17.58
C ARG A 370 -17.16 -21.61 -16.97
N ARG A 371 -18.10 -22.52 -16.66
CA ARG A 371 -19.43 -22.18 -16.15
C ARG A 371 -19.36 -21.62 -14.73
N GLY A 372 -18.60 -22.26 -13.84
CA GLY A 372 -18.40 -21.77 -12.47
C GLY A 372 -17.70 -20.42 -12.42
N LEU A 373 -16.67 -20.23 -13.25
CA LEU A 373 -15.96 -18.96 -13.35
C LEU A 373 -16.87 -17.83 -13.87
N THR A 374 -17.65 -18.07 -14.91
CA THR A 374 -18.62 -17.08 -15.44
C THR A 374 -19.64 -16.67 -14.39
N ALA A 375 -20.16 -17.62 -13.61
CA ALA A 375 -21.11 -17.31 -12.52
C ALA A 375 -20.45 -16.41 -11.45
N ARG A 376 -19.19 -16.67 -11.08
CA ARG A 376 -18.45 -15.82 -10.13
C ARG A 376 -18.23 -14.42 -10.65
N VAL A 377 -17.87 -14.27 -11.93
CA VAL A 377 -17.70 -12.96 -12.57
C VAL A 377 -19.00 -12.15 -12.53
N TRP A 378 -20.13 -12.77 -12.86
CA TRP A 378 -21.41 -12.07 -12.82
C TRP A 378 -21.84 -11.68 -11.40
N ARG A 379 -21.61 -12.51 -10.39
CA ARG A 379 -21.87 -12.13 -8.99
C ARG A 379 -21.06 -10.91 -8.57
N LEU A 380 -19.80 -10.81 -8.99
CA LEU A 380 -18.95 -9.65 -8.72
C LEU A 380 -19.46 -8.39 -9.42
N LEU A 381 -19.83 -8.50 -10.70
CA LEU A 381 -20.38 -7.39 -11.48
C LEU A 381 -21.72 -6.90 -10.92
N GLU A 382 -22.62 -7.82 -10.56
CA GLU A 382 -23.90 -7.51 -9.95
C GLU A 382 -23.72 -6.82 -8.59
N ALA A 383 -22.80 -7.31 -7.75
CA ALA A 383 -22.48 -6.68 -6.48
C ALA A 383 -21.94 -5.25 -6.67
N ALA A 384 -20.99 -5.04 -7.58
CA ALA A 384 -20.45 -3.72 -7.93
C ALA A 384 -21.51 -2.79 -8.53
N HIS A 385 -22.49 -3.31 -9.24
CA HIS A 385 -23.59 -2.49 -9.77
C HIS A 385 -24.60 -2.11 -8.70
N SER A 386 -24.81 -2.96 -7.70
CA SER A 386 -25.83 -2.79 -6.67
C SER A 386 -25.54 -1.70 -5.64
N ASP A 387 -24.28 -1.25 -5.52
CA ASP A 387 -23.86 -0.30 -4.49
C ASP A 387 -22.64 0.52 -4.91
N ASP A 388 -22.76 1.84 -4.81
CA ASP A 388 -21.71 2.77 -5.25
C ASP A 388 -20.45 2.68 -4.37
N ALA A 389 -20.60 2.59 -3.04
CA ALA A 389 -19.45 2.54 -2.14
C ALA A 389 -18.68 1.22 -2.29
N LEU A 390 -19.39 0.10 -2.47
CA LEU A 390 -18.74 -1.18 -2.77
C LEU A 390 -18.01 -1.13 -4.11
N ARG A 391 -18.59 -0.50 -5.14
CA ARG A 391 -17.97 -0.40 -6.46
C ARG A 391 -16.64 0.34 -6.41
N GLU A 392 -16.61 1.52 -5.80
CA GLU A 392 -15.39 2.31 -5.68
C GLU A 392 -14.30 1.52 -4.92
N LEU A 393 -14.70 0.79 -3.87
CA LEU A 393 -13.79 -0.09 -3.13
C LEU A 393 -13.22 -1.22 -4.02
N LEU A 394 -14.08 -1.88 -4.80
CA LEU A 394 -13.66 -2.96 -5.71
C LEU A 394 -12.76 -2.45 -6.84
N PHE A 395 -13.04 -1.25 -7.38
CA PHE A 395 -12.22 -0.62 -8.41
C PHE A 395 -10.84 -0.23 -7.89
N ALA A 396 -10.79 0.37 -6.70
CA ALA A 396 -9.53 0.71 -6.03
C ALA A 396 -8.70 -0.56 -5.71
N GLN A 397 -9.34 -1.62 -5.22
CA GLN A 397 -8.66 -2.87 -4.87
C GLN A 397 -8.18 -3.65 -6.09
N ALA A 398 -8.84 -3.49 -7.25
CA ALA A 398 -8.40 -4.12 -8.49
C ALA A 398 -7.05 -3.59 -9.02
N ASN A 399 -6.61 -2.42 -8.56
CA ASN A 399 -5.33 -1.79 -8.90
C ASN A 399 -4.11 -2.37 -8.14
N ALA A 400 -4.21 -3.62 -7.65
CA ALA A 400 -3.13 -4.27 -6.93
C ALA A 400 -2.14 -4.97 -7.89
N ASP A 401 -0.84 -4.68 -7.74
CA ASP A 401 0.26 -5.21 -8.57
C ASP A 401 0.38 -6.74 -8.52
N TYR A 402 -0.28 -7.46 -9.43
CA TYR A 402 -0.12 -8.92 -9.60
C TYR A 402 0.32 -9.26 -11.03
N THR A 403 1.58 -9.70 -11.19
CA THR A 403 2.24 -9.88 -12.49
C THR A 403 2.21 -11.30 -13.07
N CYS A 404 1.66 -12.29 -12.36
CA CYS A 404 1.65 -13.71 -12.75
C CYS A 404 0.22 -14.27 -12.91
N GLY A 405 0.04 -15.29 -13.76
CA GLY A 405 -1.25 -15.98 -13.99
C GLY A 405 -2.00 -16.42 -12.72
N ASP A 406 -1.29 -17.02 -11.77
CA ASP A 406 -1.88 -17.43 -10.48
C ASP A 406 -2.11 -16.24 -9.54
N GLY A 407 -1.30 -15.18 -9.61
CA GLY A 407 -1.50 -13.92 -8.89
C GLY A 407 -2.79 -13.19 -9.31
N ARG A 408 -3.13 -13.24 -10.60
CA ARG A 408 -4.37 -12.65 -11.12
C ARG A 408 -5.63 -13.35 -10.61
N MET A 409 -5.57 -14.67 -10.49
CA MET A 409 -6.66 -15.46 -9.90
C MET A 409 -6.81 -15.18 -8.39
N LEU A 410 -5.71 -14.91 -7.67
CA LEU A 410 -5.78 -14.46 -6.28
C LEU A 410 -6.46 -13.08 -6.17
N ASN A 411 -6.11 -12.13 -7.04
CA ASN A 411 -6.74 -10.81 -7.07
C ASN A 411 -8.25 -10.91 -7.27
N PHE A 412 -8.69 -11.65 -8.30
CA PHE A 412 -10.12 -11.88 -8.53
C PHE A 412 -10.81 -12.55 -7.33
N THR A 413 -10.14 -13.52 -6.70
CA THR A 413 -10.68 -14.19 -5.52
C THR A 413 -10.88 -13.20 -4.36
N ASP A 414 -9.91 -12.33 -4.09
CA ASP A 414 -9.99 -11.33 -3.03
C ASP A 414 -11.11 -10.29 -3.30
N LEU A 415 -11.31 -9.89 -4.57
CA LEU A 415 -12.46 -9.06 -4.97
C LEU A 415 -13.81 -9.77 -4.74
N THR A 416 -13.90 -11.06 -5.10
CA THR A 416 -15.14 -11.85 -4.88
C THR A 416 -15.44 -12.06 -3.41
N LEU A 417 -14.42 -12.20 -2.55
CA LEU A 417 -14.60 -12.29 -1.10
C LEU A 417 -15.15 -10.98 -0.52
N LYS A 418 -14.64 -9.83 -0.99
CA LYS A 418 -15.15 -8.53 -0.57
C LYS A 418 -16.62 -8.34 -0.94
N ALA A 419 -17.00 -8.73 -2.16
CA ALA A 419 -18.37 -8.72 -2.61
C ALA A 419 -19.27 -9.67 -1.79
N LEU A 420 -18.76 -10.85 -1.41
CA LEU A 420 -19.47 -11.81 -0.57
C LEU A 420 -19.74 -11.25 0.83
N GLU A 421 -18.73 -10.67 1.48
CA GLU A 421 -18.87 -10.03 2.80
C GLU A 421 -19.93 -8.93 2.78
N PHE A 422 -19.92 -8.11 1.72
CA PHE A 422 -20.88 -7.04 1.55
C PHE A 422 -22.31 -7.55 1.37
N ASN A 423 -22.49 -8.57 0.53
CA ASN A 423 -23.80 -9.14 0.22
C ASN A 423 -24.38 -9.99 1.36
N ALA A 424 -23.54 -10.50 2.25
CA ALA A 424 -23.94 -11.33 3.39
C ALA A 424 -25.00 -10.67 4.30
N LEU A 425 -25.12 -9.34 4.27
CA LEU A 425 -26.11 -8.58 5.03
C LEU A 425 -27.34 -8.15 4.20
N LYS A 426 -27.25 -8.13 2.86
CA LYS A 426 -28.32 -7.59 2.00
C LYS A 426 -29.37 -8.62 1.60
N ASN A 427 -28.99 -9.91 1.51
CA ASN A 427 -29.80 -10.93 0.84
C ASN A 427 -30.21 -12.11 1.73
N VAL A 428 -30.26 -11.94 3.06
CA VAL A 428 -30.64 -13.04 3.97
C VAL A 428 -32.12 -12.95 4.34
N GLU A 429 -32.83 -14.07 4.24
CA GLU A 429 -34.22 -14.18 4.68
C GLU A 429 -34.33 -13.88 6.19
N ALA A 430 -35.38 -13.14 6.55
CA ALA A 430 -35.64 -12.76 7.93
C ALA A 430 -35.70 -14.00 8.84
N GLY A 431 -34.81 -14.07 9.84
CA GLY A 431 -34.68 -15.17 10.79
C GLY A 431 -33.62 -16.23 10.45
N GLN A 432 -32.92 -16.12 9.31
CA GLN A 432 -31.79 -16.99 8.93
C GLN A 432 -30.42 -16.30 9.00
N GLU A 433 -30.36 -15.06 9.47
CA GLU A 433 -29.15 -14.23 9.48
C GLU A 433 -28.05 -14.85 10.34
N GLY A 434 -28.36 -15.30 11.56
CA GLY A 434 -27.39 -15.89 12.48
C GLY A 434 -26.64 -17.09 11.87
N PRO A 435 -27.34 -18.15 11.42
CA PRO A 435 -26.68 -19.32 10.81
C PRO A 435 -25.89 -19.02 9.54
N VAL A 436 -26.38 -18.12 8.68
CA VAL A 436 -25.69 -17.74 7.43
C VAL A 436 -24.42 -16.95 7.73
N LEU A 437 -24.50 -15.93 8.59
CA LEU A 437 -23.37 -15.10 8.97
C LEU A 437 -22.32 -15.89 9.77
N LEU A 438 -22.74 -16.81 10.64
CA LEU A 438 -21.82 -17.67 11.37
C LEU A 438 -21.06 -18.61 10.43
N ARG A 439 -21.75 -19.18 9.43
CA ARG A 439 -21.10 -20.05 8.42
C ARG A 439 -20.09 -19.27 7.60
N LEU A 440 -20.44 -18.06 7.17
CA LEU A 440 -19.52 -17.17 6.46
C LEU A 440 -18.32 -16.80 7.33
N GLY A 441 -18.57 -16.37 8.58
CA GLY A 441 -17.52 -16.02 9.54
C GLY A 441 -16.54 -17.16 9.78
N LYS A 442 -17.04 -18.40 9.95
CA LYS A 442 -16.18 -19.60 10.05
C LYS A 442 -15.36 -19.84 8.78
N GLY A 443 -15.97 -19.71 7.61
CA GLY A 443 -15.27 -19.86 6.33
C GLY A 443 -14.15 -18.85 6.14
N LEU A 444 -14.41 -17.57 6.47
CA LEU A 444 -13.41 -16.51 6.39
C LEU A 444 -12.31 -16.68 7.44
N PHE A 445 -12.65 -17.06 8.68
CA PHE A 445 -11.66 -17.38 9.72
C PHE A 445 -10.68 -18.46 9.26
N ARG A 446 -11.20 -19.55 8.68
CA ARG A 446 -10.36 -20.65 8.15
C ARG A 446 -9.44 -20.14 7.04
N LEU A 447 -9.95 -19.30 6.15
CA LEU A 447 -9.16 -18.71 5.06
C LEU A 447 -8.05 -17.80 5.61
N ASP A 448 -8.36 -16.91 6.55
CA ASP A 448 -7.38 -16.02 7.18
C ASP A 448 -6.28 -16.81 7.90
N LYS A 449 -6.65 -17.92 8.54
CA LYS A 449 -5.71 -18.82 9.20
C LYS A 449 -4.81 -19.55 8.19
N VAL A 450 -5.38 -20.04 7.08
CA VAL A 450 -4.61 -20.62 5.96
C VAL A 450 -3.60 -19.61 5.42
N GLU A 451 -4.01 -18.36 5.19
CA GLU A 451 -3.13 -17.30 4.70
C GLU A 451 -2.02 -16.93 5.69
N ALA A 452 -2.33 -16.87 6.99
CA ALA A 452 -1.34 -16.63 8.04
C ALA A 452 -0.28 -17.74 8.07
N LEU A 453 -0.71 -19.01 8.04
CA LEU A 453 0.20 -20.16 8.05
C LEU A 453 1.00 -20.27 6.74
N ALA A 454 0.38 -20.00 5.59
CA ALA A 454 1.06 -19.97 4.29
C ALA A 454 2.19 -18.92 4.27
N ARG A 455 2.00 -17.75 4.88
CA ARG A 455 3.06 -16.73 5.04
C ARG A 455 4.25 -17.24 5.85
N GLU A 456 4.05 -18.09 6.86
CA GLU A 456 5.16 -18.74 7.57
C GLU A 456 5.95 -19.70 6.66
N VAL A 457 5.24 -20.46 5.83
CA VAL A 457 5.84 -21.40 4.88
C VAL A 457 6.65 -20.65 3.80
N ILE A 458 6.11 -19.55 3.27
CA ILE A 458 6.79 -18.70 2.28
C ILE A 458 8.12 -18.18 2.84
N ARG A 459 8.15 -17.71 4.10
CA ARG A 459 9.40 -17.25 4.74
C ARG A 459 10.47 -18.33 4.84
N ARG A 460 10.07 -19.61 4.91
CA ARG A 460 10.99 -20.76 4.94
C ARG A 460 11.39 -21.24 3.54
N LYS A 461 10.67 -20.84 2.49
CA LYS A 461 10.90 -21.24 1.09
C LYS A 461 11.03 -20.02 0.16
N PRO A 462 12.04 -19.14 0.33
CA PRO A 462 12.14 -17.87 -0.41
C PRO A 462 12.44 -18.01 -1.92
N ARG A 463 12.69 -19.23 -2.41
CA ARG A 463 13.00 -19.51 -3.83
C ARG A 463 11.76 -19.84 -4.67
N ILE A 464 10.61 -20.04 -4.04
CA ILE A 464 9.35 -20.38 -4.71
C ILE A 464 8.48 -19.12 -4.69
N ASP A 465 7.75 -18.88 -5.78
CA ASP A 465 6.84 -17.74 -5.87
C ASP A 465 5.79 -17.82 -4.73
N PRO A 466 5.64 -16.77 -3.90
CA PRO A 466 4.60 -16.70 -2.89
C PRO A 466 3.19 -17.00 -3.41
N ALA A 467 2.87 -16.60 -4.64
CA ALA A 467 1.57 -16.85 -5.26
C ALA A 467 1.33 -18.35 -5.48
N GLU A 468 2.35 -19.10 -5.87
CA GLU A 468 2.25 -20.55 -6.10
C GLU A 468 1.98 -21.30 -4.78
N ILE A 469 2.64 -20.92 -3.69
CA ILE A 469 2.42 -21.53 -2.36
C ILE A 469 1.02 -21.20 -1.84
N ARG A 470 0.59 -19.94 -1.92
CA ARG A 470 -0.75 -19.51 -1.47
C ARG A 470 -1.84 -20.22 -2.26
N MET A 471 -1.69 -20.30 -3.58
CA MET A 471 -2.64 -20.97 -4.46
C MET A 471 -2.74 -22.47 -4.14
N ALA A 472 -1.60 -23.15 -3.91
CA ALA A 472 -1.59 -24.57 -3.59
C ALA A 472 -2.36 -24.89 -2.30
N TYR A 473 -2.21 -24.10 -1.24
CA TYR A 473 -2.98 -24.27 -0.01
C TYR A 473 -4.46 -23.90 -0.17
N ARG A 474 -4.77 -22.78 -0.83
CA ARG A 474 -6.15 -22.34 -1.08
C ARG A 474 -6.93 -23.38 -1.86
N VAL A 475 -6.39 -23.86 -2.98
CA VAL A 475 -7.02 -24.89 -3.83
C VAL A 475 -7.07 -26.23 -3.10
N GLY A 476 -5.96 -26.66 -2.50
CA GLY A 476 -5.85 -27.98 -1.87
C GLY A 476 -6.71 -28.15 -0.61
N LEU A 477 -7.05 -27.06 0.08
CA LEU A 477 -7.88 -27.08 1.29
C LEU A 477 -9.30 -26.55 1.08
N ALA A 478 -9.63 -26.00 -0.09
CA ALA A 478 -10.92 -25.34 -0.35
C ALA A 478 -12.11 -26.21 0.06
N GLU A 479 -12.17 -27.45 -0.42
CA GLU A 479 -13.29 -28.35 -0.13
C GLU A 479 -13.29 -28.83 1.32
N ARG A 480 -12.12 -29.26 1.82
CA ARG A 480 -11.97 -29.83 3.18
C ARG A 480 -12.30 -28.81 4.27
N LEU A 481 -11.89 -27.56 4.10
CA LEU A 481 -12.15 -26.47 5.04
C LEU A 481 -13.41 -25.65 4.68
N GLN A 482 -14.08 -25.97 3.57
CA GLN A 482 -15.22 -25.19 3.05
C GLN A 482 -14.88 -23.69 2.92
N LEU A 483 -13.73 -23.40 2.32
CA LEU A 483 -13.25 -22.02 2.14
C LEU A 483 -14.14 -21.27 1.13
N PRO A 484 -14.58 -20.05 1.43
CA PRO A 484 -15.48 -19.29 0.56
C PRO A 484 -14.77 -18.84 -0.72
N GLU A 485 -15.49 -18.87 -1.85
CA GLU A 485 -15.08 -18.31 -3.17
C GLU A 485 -13.67 -18.70 -3.67
N GLN A 486 -13.16 -19.89 -3.32
CA GLN A 486 -11.82 -20.32 -3.76
C GLN A 486 -11.79 -20.86 -5.21
N PRO A 487 -10.67 -20.70 -5.93
CA PRO A 487 -10.46 -21.30 -7.25
C PRO A 487 -10.42 -22.83 -7.19
N ARG A 488 -10.76 -23.48 -8.30
CA ARG A 488 -10.82 -24.96 -8.39
C ARG A 488 -9.55 -25.59 -8.96
N GLY A 489 -8.76 -24.83 -9.71
CA GLY A 489 -7.51 -25.29 -10.31
C GLY A 489 -6.35 -24.32 -10.09
N MET A 490 -5.13 -24.85 -10.26
CA MET A 490 -3.87 -24.10 -10.24
C MET A 490 -3.06 -24.42 -11.50
N LEU A 491 -2.45 -23.43 -12.17
CA LEU A 491 -1.71 -23.65 -13.42
C LEU A 491 -0.43 -24.48 -13.20
N TYR A 492 0.28 -24.27 -12.08
CA TYR A 492 1.57 -24.92 -11.80
C TYR A 492 1.60 -25.73 -10.48
N VAL A 493 0.77 -26.78 -10.39
CA VAL A 493 0.64 -27.62 -9.17
C VAL A 493 2.01 -28.14 -8.67
N GLY A 494 2.94 -28.48 -9.56
CA GLY A 494 4.25 -29.04 -9.22
C GLY A 494 5.32 -28.02 -8.79
N ALA A 495 5.11 -26.72 -9.02
CA ALA A 495 6.10 -25.67 -8.74
C ALA A 495 6.07 -25.16 -7.29
N SER A 496 4.92 -25.30 -6.62
CA SER A 496 4.69 -24.80 -5.24
C SER A 496 5.51 -25.50 -4.15
N GLY A 497 5.98 -26.73 -4.39
CA GLY A 497 6.66 -27.56 -3.40
C GLY A 497 5.80 -27.89 -2.17
N VAL A 498 4.46 -27.77 -2.24
CA VAL A 498 3.50 -28.15 -1.20
C VAL A 498 3.07 -29.60 -1.42
N THR A 499 3.23 -30.45 -0.42
CA THR A 499 2.89 -31.88 -0.49
C THR A 499 1.51 -32.16 0.15
N PRO A 500 0.87 -33.30 -0.14
CA PRO A 500 -0.36 -33.71 0.54
C PRO A 500 -0.23 -33.76 2.08
N ALA A 501 0.94 -34.16 2.59
CA ALA A 501 1.22 -34.16 4.02
C ALA A 501 1.22 -32.74 4.62
N ASP A 502 1.72 -31.75 3.88
CA ASP A 502 1.67 -30.35 4.30
C ASP A 502 0.22 -29.83 4.39
N LEU A 503 -0.65 -30.27 3.47
CA LEU A 503 -2.09 -29.95 3.51
C LEU A 503 -2.74 -30.55 4.76
N ASP A 504 -2.40 -31.79 5.13
CA ASP A 504 -2.95 -32.44 6.33
C ASP A 504 -2.52 -31.73 7.62
N VAL A 505 -1.26 -31.30 7.71
CA VAL A 505 -0.76 -30.52 8.85
C VAL A 505 -1.50 -29.19 8.95
N MET A 506 -1.64 -28.46 7.83
CA MET A 506 -2.34 -27.18 7.82
C MET A 506 -3.83 -27.33 8.18
N PHE A 507 -4.49 -28.36 7.65
CA PHE A 507 -5.88 -28.68 7.97
C PHE A 507 -6.08 -28.90 9.48
N ALA A 508 -5.20 -29.68 10.12
CA ALA A 508 -5.27 -29.94 11.55
C ALA A 508 -5.09 -28.65 12.38
N GLN A 509 -4.14 -27.79 12.01
CA GLN A 509 -3.88 -26.52 12.69
C GLN A 509 -5.07 -25.55 12.59
N VAL A 510 -5.67 -25.43 11.41
CA VAL A 510 -6.82 -24.55 11.20
C VAL A 510 -8.04 -25.05 11.99
N THR A 511 -8.30 -26.37 11.95
CA THR A 511 -9.42 -26.97 12.67
C THR A 511 -9.26 -26.82 14.18
N GLN A 512 -8.04 -26.96 14.71
CA GLN A 512 -7.75 -26.75 16.13
C GLN A 512 -7.98 -25.29 16.54
N ALA A 513 -7.55 -24.32 15.71
CA ALA A 513 -7.75 -22.91 16.00
C ALA A 513 -9.25 -22.52 16.00
N GLU A 514 -10.06 -23.12 15.12
CA GLU A 514 -11.51 -22.87 15.06
C GLU A 514 -12.24 -23.30 16.34
N GLN A 515 -11.75 -24.34 17.02
CA GLN A 515 -12.34 -24.83 18.27
C GLN A 515 -12.00 -23.96 19.49
N GLY A 516 -11.02 -23.05 19.35
CA GLY A 516 -10.55 -22.18 20.43
C GLY A 516 -11.30 -20.85 20.54
N GLU A 517 -10.80 -20.00 21.44
CA GLU A 517 -11.28 -18.62 21.61
C GLU A 517 -10.88 -17.71 20.44
N GLU A 518 -9.93 -18.12 19.59
CA GLU A 518 -9.52 -17.37 18.40
C GLU A 518 -10.70 -17.09 17.44
N LEU A 519 -11.58 -18.07 17.22
CA LEU A 519 -12.77 -17.89 16.39
C LEU A 519 -13.70 -16.83 16.98
N LEU A 520 -13.87 -16.81 18.31
CA LEU A 520 -14.75 -15.84 18.96
C LEU A 520 -14.20 -14.42 18.82
N GLN A 521 -12.89 -14.24 19.01
CA GLN A 521 -12.22 -12.96 18.82
C GLN A 521 -12.29 -12.47 17.37
N ASP A 522 -12.15 -13.37 16.40
CA ASP A 522 -12.29 -13.06 14.99
C ASP A 522 -13.73 -12.63 14.63
N LEU A 523 -14.73 -13.39 15.11
CA LEU A 523 -16.14 -13.06 14.86
C LEU A 523 -16.52 -11.68 15.40
N ILE A 524 -16.12 -11.31 16.61
CA ILE A 524 -16.46 -9.97 17.16
C ILE A 524 -15.74 -8.83 16.42
N ALA A 525 -14.58 -9.10 15.81
CA ALA A 525 -13.87 -8.12 14.98
C ALA A 525 -14.53 -7.90 13.61
N ARG A 526 -15.38 -8.84 13.15
CA ARG A 526 -16.11 -8.73 11.88
C ARG A 526 -17.34 -7.84 12.04
N GLY A 527 -17.38 -6.75 11.26
CA GLY A 527 -18.47 -5.76 11.30
C GLY A 527 -19.86 -6.38 11.11
N PHE A 528 -20.02 -7.26 10.11
CA PHE A 528 -21.32 -7.90 9.83
C PHE A 528 -21.86 -8.72 11.00
N TRP A 529 -20.99 -9.37 11.77
CA TRP A 529 -21.39 -10.21 12.90
C TRP A 529 -21.77 -9.34 14.09
N SER A 530 -20.93 -8.34 14.40
CA SER A 530 -21.22 -7.35 15.43
C SER A 530 -22.52 -6.58 15.15
N ASP A 531 -22.78 -6.20 13.91
CA ASP A 531 -24.00 -5.49 13.52
C ASP A 531 -25.24 -6.38 13.62
N HIS A 532 -25.14 -7.65 13.24
CA HIS A 532 -26.21 -8.62 13.47
C HIS A 532 -26.56 -8.74 14.96
N LEU A 533 -25.57 -8.87 15.84
CA LEU A 533 -25.80 -8.96 17.29
C LEU A 533 -26.43 -7.67 17.85
N LYS A 534 -26.00 -6.49 17.38
CA LYS A 534 -26.61 -5.21 17.76
C LYS A 534 -28.07 -5.09 17.32
N ILE A 535 -28.42 -5.65 16.17
CA ILE A 535 -29.80 -5.66 15.66
C ILE A 535 -30.65 -6.64 16.48
N LYS A 536 -30.21 -7.90 16.62
CA LYS A 536 -30.97 -8.96 17.32
C LYS A 536 -31.12 -8.68 18.81
N TYR A 537 -30.04 -8.24 19.47
CA TYR A 537 -30.00 -7.97 20.91
C TYR A 537 -30.01 -6.48 21.24
N ARG A 538 -30.70 -5.67 20.42
CA ARG A 538 -30.76 -4.21 20.54
C ARG A 538 -31.02 -3.69 21.95
N SER A 539 -31.91 -4.33 22.70
CA SER A 539 -32.25 -3.94 24.07
C SER A 539 -31.04 -3.98 25.02
N ARG A 540 -30.13 -4.95 24.85
CA ARG A 540 -28.91 -5.08 25.65
C ARG A 540 -27.93 -3.93 25.38
N PHE A 541 -27.74 -3.58 24.11
CA PHE A 541 -26.86 -2.47 23.71
C PHE A 541 -27.44 -1.10 24.09
N VAL A 542 -28.76 -0.91 23.96
CA VAL A 542 -29.43 0.31 24.43
C VAL A 542 -29.30 0.48 25.94
N ALA A 543 -29.42 -0.61 26.72
CA ALA A 543 -29.21 -0.55 28.16
C ALA A 543 -27.77 -0.16 28.53
N LEU A 544 -26.78 -0.69 27.81
CA LEU A 544 -25.38 -0.32 27.98
C LEU A 544 -25.14 1.18 27.65
N GLN A 545 -25.75 1.67 26.57
CA GLN A 545 -25.63 3.07 26.18
C GLN A 545 -26.33 4.01 27.17
N ALA A 546 -27.52 3.67 27.66
CA ALA A 546 -28.21 4.43 28.70
C ALA A 546 -27.39 4.48 30.01
N ARG A 547 -26.71 3.39 30.36
CA ARG A 547 -25.80 3.35 31.50
C ARG A 547 -24.59 4.26 31.30
N ARG A 548 -24.02 4.28 30.09
CA ARG A 548 -22.93 5.20 29.72
C ARG A 548 -23.34 6.66 29.89
N GLU A 549 -24.51 7.03 29.38
CA GLU A 549 -25.06 8.38 29.52
C GLU A 549 -25.31 8.74 30.99
N ALA A 550 -25.85 7.81 31.78
CA ALA A 550 -26.06 8.02 33.22
C ALA A 550 -24.74 8.21 34.00
N GLU A 551 -23.70 7.44 33.67
CA GLU A 551 -22.37 7.59 34.29
C GLU A 551 -21.68 8.89 33.90
N HIS A 552 -21.80 9.31 32.63
CA HIS A 552 -21.31 10.62 32.19
C HIS A 552 -22.00 11.74 32.97
N VAL A 553 -23.34 11.73 33.05
CA VAL A 553 -24.10 12.71 33.85
C VAL A 553 -23.73 12.66 35.33
N ARG A 554 -23.46 11.47 35.90
CA ARG A 554 -22.98 11.33 37.28
C ARG A 554 -21.61 12.00 37.47
N LEU A 555 -20.68 11.81 36.53
CA LEU A 555 -19.35 12.42 36.57
C LEU A 555 -19.41 13.93 36.40
N GLU A 556 -20.27 14.45 35.54
CA GLU A 556 -20.48 15.89 35.37
C GLU A 556 -21.01 16.54 36.65
N ASN A 557 -21.96 15.87 37.34
CA ASN A 557 -22.48 16.34 38.63
C ASN A 557 -21.42 16.25 39.74
N LEU A 558 -20.53 15.26 39.69
CA LEU A 558 -19.46 15.06 40.67
C LEU A 558 -18.31 16.06 40.48
N TYR A 559 -18.08 16.50 39.25
CA TYR A 559 -17.00 17.42 38.86
C TYR A 559 -17.52 18.59 37.99
N PRO A 560 -18.26 19.56 38.59
CA PRO A 560 -18.88 20.65 37.85
C PRO A 560 -17.88 21.68 37.26
N ASP A 561 -16.60 21.59 37.64
CA ASP A 561 -15.52 22.41 37.10
C ASP A 561 -14.90 21.84 35.81
N PHE A 562 -15.26 20.60 35.44
CA PHE A 562 -14.75 19.90 34.25
C PHE A 562 -13.21 19.88 34.17
N GLY A 563 -12.54 19.87 35.32
CA GLY A 563 -11.09 19.94 35.47
C GLY A 563 -10.35 18.63 35.13
N GLU A 564 -9.08 18.56 35.49
CA GLU A 564 -8.20 17.39 35.22
C GLU A 564 -8.78 16.08 35.82
N ARG A 565 -9.32 16.15 37.04
CA ARG A 565 -9.95 15.00 37.72
C ARG A 565 -11.21 14.49 37.02
N TYR A 566 -12.00 15.38 36.40
CA TYR A 566 -13.13 14.98 35.56
C TYR A 566 -12.66 14.22 34.32
N ARG A 567 -11.62 14.73 33.64
CA ARG A 567 -11.07 14.09 32.42
C ARG A 567 -10.47 12.72 32.71
N GLU A 568 -9.72 12.58 33.80
CA GLU A 568 -9.19 11.29 34.24
C GLU A 568 -10.31 10.29 34.55
N ALA A 569 -11.34 10.73 35.29
CA ALA A 569 -12.48 9.89 35.63
C ALA A 569 -13.31 9.50 34.39
N LEU A 570 -13.46 10.42 33.42
CA LEU A 570 -14.15 10.18 32.16
C LEU A 570 -13.40 9.16 31.29
N ILE A 571 -12.08 9.27 31.18
CA ILE A 571 -11.25 8.31 30.44
C ILE A 571 -11.36 6.91 31.06
N HIS A 572 -11.28 6.81 32.39
CA HIS A 572 -11.42 5.54 33.09
C HIS A 572 -12.80 4.91 32.85
N CYS A 573 -13.86 5.72 32.99
CA CYS A 573 -15.23 5.29 32.76
C CYS A 573 -15.46 4.84 31.31
N ASP A 574 -14.98 5.60 30.33
CA ASP A 574 -15.10 5.23 28.91
C ASP A 574 -14.32 3.94 28.59
N LEU A 575 -13.14 3.73 29.18
CA LEU A 575 -12.38 2.49 29.02
C LEU A 575 -13.12 1.29 29.62
N GLU A 576 -13.65 1.42 30.83
CA GLU A 576 -14.45 0.37 31.49
C GLU A 576 -15.69 0.02 30.65
N LEU A 577 -16.40 1.03 30.14
CA LEU A 577 -17.59 0.83 29.31
C LEU A 577 -17.26 0.23 27.93
N GLN A 578 -16.09 0.53 27.37
CA GLN A 578 -15.59 -0.14 26.17
C GLN A 578 -15.28 -1.62 26.44
N ILE A 579 -14.66 -1.94 27.57
CA ILE A 579 -14.41 -3.33 27.98
C ILE A 579 -15.75 -4.05 28.19
N GLU A 580 -16.73 -3.42 28.83
CA GLU A 580 -18.08 -3.96 28.98
C GLU A 580 -18.75 -4.21 27.62
N ALA A 581 -18.61 -3.31 26.65
CA ALA A 581 -19.17 -3.48 25.30
C ALA A 581 -18.57 -4.68 24.56
N VAL A 582 -17.24 -4.87 24.66
CA VAL A 582 -16.55 -6.02 24.07
C VAL A 582 -16.99 -7.32 24.77
N ASN A 583 -17.06 -7.32 26.10
CA ASN A 583 -17.50 -8.47 26.88
C ASN A 583 -18.96 -8.85 26.56
N LEU A 584 -19.84 -7.85 26.41
CA LEU A 584 -21.23 -8.06 26.00
C LEU A 584 -21.30 -8.68 24.59
N THR A 585 -20.51 -8.18 23.64
CA THR A 585 -20.48 -8.73 22.28
C THR A 585 -19.97 -10.18 22.27
N LEU A 586 -18.97 -10.49 23.11
CA LEU A 586 -18.45 -11.85 23.28
C LEU A 586 -19.47 -12.79 23.94
N GLU A 587 -20.16 -12.34 24.99
CA GLU A 587 -21.26 -13.07 25.64
C GLU A 587 -22.37 -13.38 24.63
N LEU A 588 -22.83 -12.38 23.89
CA LEU A 588 -23.88 -12.53 22.89
C LEU A 588 -23.44 -13.41 21.72
N THR A 589 -22.16 -13.38 21.33
CA THR A 589 -21.62 -14.31 20.33
C THR A 589 -21.72 -15.76 20.81
N ARG A 590 -21.38 -16.03 22.08
CA ARG A 590 -21.52 -17.38 22.65
C ARG A 590 -22.99 -17.80 22.70
N LEU A 591 -23.88 -16.91 23.13
CA LEU A 591 -25.32 -17.16 23.17
C LEU A 591 -25.87 -17.48 21.77
N GLU A 592 -25.57 -16.64 20.78
CA GLU A 592 -26.03 -16.82 19.40
C GLU A 592 -25.58 -18.17 18.83
N ARG A 593 -24.32 -18.55 19.06
CA ARG A 593 -23.79 -19.86 18.62
C ARG A 593 -24.55 -21.02 19.27
N THR A 594 -24.84 -20.93 20.56
CA THR A 594 -25.63 -21.96 21.25
C THR A 594 -27.06 -22.04 20.73
N GLU A 595 -27.69 -20.91 20.38
CA GLU A 595 -29.03 -20.86 19.79
C GLU A 595 -29.06 -21.47 18.37
N ILE A 596 -27.99 -21.29 17.60
CA ILE A 596 -27.81 -21.89 16.26
C ILE A 596 -27.45 -23.39 16.35
N GLY A 597 -27.09 -23.89 17.53
CA GLY A 597 -26.75 -25.30 17.77
C GLY A 597 -25.32 -25.68 17.41
N GLN A 598 -24.34 -24.77 17.59
CA GLN A 598 -22.92 -24.97 17.24
C GLN A 598 -21.91 -24.52 18.31
#